data_AF-A0A9D2S0X5-F1
#
_entry.id   AF-A0A9D2S0X5-F1
#
_cell.length_a   1.000
_cell.length_b   1.000
_cell.length_c   1.000
_cell.angle_alpha   90.00
_cell.angle_beta   90.00
_cell.angle_gamma   90.00
#
_symmetry.space_group_name_H-M   'P 1'
#
loop_
_entity.id
_entity.type
_entity.pdbx_description
1 polymer ?
#
loop_
_entity_poly.entity_id
_entity_poly.type
_entity_poly.pdbx_seq_one_letter_code
_entity_poly.pdbx_strand_id
1 'polypeptide(L)'
;MRGKVSLNMTVCILVSSVLAFILALPIAFVLKSPLYEWKMSRLDLSQGSIGSEATSEIPVAKSIDDMTKMEKFTIEVSVLNSTIPLDGTYYWRVKLPSGETVAALIHQDAVQEFEDEYVVRLPIGRWVPWKHTSGEREDYEAYYDRSFTDFSYYVDMEGDFAKVTTESDTFGQVFGISMLLFYALILWVIRREGVKRGWFPPELLKKKYNETAKETQPADDTEKWCLSTYAIWAAYIGNVKLIAGHTKIPRSQNMMAKILSRDWGINNAEEGVDMIRQLTDPNGYNGTDHVSLAWDWCRAMQLIGCFFLCGYIDRQQMRDLSCQVGRKIQKEFSGWEDLCQNYLSGYTRWRVSISPQATNLVQERHQIYQKLCQMPDGPYTIAFKTFLTETLWDEGEDDEA
;
A
#
# COMPACT_ATOMS: atom_id res chain seq x y z
N MET A 1 -0.36 11.25 51.46
CA MET A 1 0.43 10.52 50.44
C MET A 1 -0.45 9.44 49.83
N ARG A 2 -0.91 9.60 48.59
CA ARG A 2 -1.49 8.49 47.80
C ARG A 2 -0.56 8.28 46.61
N GLY A 3 0.31 7.28 46.70
CA GLY A 3 1.15 6.89 45.57
C GLY A 3 0.24 6.48 44.42
N LYS A 4 0.29 7.21 43.31
CA LYS A 4 -0.35 6.77 42.06
C LYS A 4 0.44 5.56 41.57
N VAL A 5 -0.10 4.37 41.81
CA VAL A 5 0.40 3.14 41.19
C VAL A 5 0.12 3.27 39.69
N SER A 6 1.15 3.48 38.88
CA SER A 6 1.05 3.36 37.44
C SER A 6 1.00 1.87 37.09
N LEU A 7 -0.06 1.45 36.41
CA LEU A 7 -0.16 0.06 35.94
C LEU A 7 0.81 -0.11 34.77
N ASN A 8 1.78 -1.02 34.91
CA ASN A 8 2.80 -1.26 33.89
C ASN A 8 2.13 -1.80 32.61
N MET A 9 2.40 -1.15 31.47
CA MET A 9 1.86 -1.53 30.16
C MET A 9 2.23 -2.97 29.79
N THR A 10 3.43 -3.42 30.14
CA THR A 10 3.87 -4.81 29.92
C THR A 10 3.04 -5.81 30.70
N VAL A 11 2.65 -5.46 31.93
CA VAL A 11 1.76 -6.30 32.76
C VAL A 11 0.35 -6.34 32.16
N CYS A 12 -0.15 -5.22 31.63
CA CYS A 12 -1.46 -5.19 30.97
C CYS A 12 -1.50 -6.07 29.72
N ILE A 13 -0.45 -6.04 28.91
CA ILE A 13 -0.31 -6.88 27.72
C ILE A 13 -0.31 -8.35 28.14
N LEU A 14 0.51 -8.72 29.12
CA LEU A 14 0.62 -10.11 29.58
C LEU A 14 -0.70 -10.63 30.17
N VAL A 15 -1.35 -9.85 31.03
CA VAL A 15 -2.66 -10.20 31.61
C VAL A 15 -3.72 -10.32 30.52
N SER A 16 -3.72 -9.43 29.52
CA SER A 16 -4.67 -9.50 28.40
C SER A 16 -4.47 -10.76 27.57
N SER A 17 -3.22 -11.15 27.30
CA SER A 17 -2.91 -12.38 26.57
C SER A 17 -3.38 -13.63 27.32
N VAL A 18 -3.14 -13.69 28.63
CA VAL A 18 -3.58 -14.83 29.48
C VAL A 18 -5.11 -14.90 29.54
N LEU A 19 -5.79 -13.77 29.78
CA LEU A 19 -7.25 -13.74 29.82
C LEU A 19 -7.87 -14.09 28.46
N ALA A 20 -7.32 -13.58 27.35
CA ALA A 20 -7.77 -13.92 26.00
C ALA A 20 -7.60 -15.42 25.71
N PHE A 21 -6.48 -16.01 26.13
CA PHE A 21 -6.24 -17.45 26.02
C PHE A 21 -7.31 -18.25 26.78
N ILE A 22 -7.55 -17.91 28.05
CA ILE A 22 -8.53 -18.60 28.92
C ILE A 22 -9.94 -18.54 28.33
N LEU A 23 -10.32 -17.40 27.74
CA LEU A 23 -11.64 -17.22 27.14
C LEU A 23 -11.77 -17.89 25.75
N ALA A 24 -10.70 -17.89 24.95
CA ALA A 24 -10.71 -18.48 23.61
C ALA A 24 -10.76 -20.02 23.65
N LEU A 25 -10.12 -20.64 24.64
CA LEU A 25 -10.00 -22.10 24.74
C LEU A 25 -11.35 -22.86 24.76
N PRO A 26 -12.31 -22.54 25.66
CA PRO A 26 -13.60 -23.24 25.69
C PRO A 26 -14.43 -23.00 24.43
N ILE A 27 -14.35 -21.80 23.83
CA ILE A 27 -15.05 -21.50 22.58
C ILE A 27 -14.52 -22.38 21.45
N ALA A 28 -13.20 -22.48 21.33
CA ALA A 28 -12.59 -23.36 20.34
C ALA A 28 -12.99 -24.83 20.56
N PHE A 29 -13.06 -25.29 21.81
CA PHE A 29 -13.46 -26.66 22.12
C PHE A 29 -14.93 -26.96 21.79
N VAL A 30 -15.84 -25.99 22.01
CA VAL A 30 -17.28 -26.15 21.72
C VAL A 30 -17.57 -26.03 20.22
N LEU A 31 -16.90 -25.11 19.52
CA LEU A 31 -17.21 -24.80 18.13
C LEU A 31 -16.43 -25.64 17.12
N LYS A 32 -15.31 -26.28 17.50
CA LYS A 32 -14.47 -27.03 16.55
C LYS A 32 -15.26 -28.10 15.80
N SER A 33 -16.05 -28.91 16.49
CA SER A 33 -16.77 -30.06 15.90
C SER A 33 -17.90 -29.61 14.97
N PRO A 34 -18.85 -28.75 15.38
CA PRO A 34 -19.91 -28.31 14.46
C PRO A 34 -19.36 -27.51 13.27
N LEU A 35 -18.29 -26.72 13.45
CA LEU A 35 -17.68 -25.99 12.35
C LEU A 35 -16.91 -26.91 11.40
N TYR A 36 -16.23 -27.93 11.94
CA TYR A 36 -15.56 -28.96 11.16
C TYR A 36 -16.58 -29.73 10.31
N GLU A 37 -17.65 -30.24 10.92
CA GLU A 37 -18.75 -30.92 10.21
C GLU A 37 -19.36 -30.02 9.13
N TRP A 38 -19.63 -28.76 9.45
CA TRP A 38 -20.15 -27.80 8.48
C TRP A 38 -19.19 -27.58 7.30
N LYS A 39 -17.87 -27.46 7.55
CA LYS A 39 -16.87 -27.34 6.48
C LYS A 39 -16.81 -28.59 5.61
N MET A 40 -16.73 -29.77 6.23
CA MET A 40 -16.61 -31.04 5.50
C MET A 40 -17.89 -31.36 4.72
N SER A 41 -19.07 -30.98 5.23
CA SER A 41 -20.36 -31.19 4.53
C SER A 41 -20.50 -30.45 3.19
N ARG A 42 -19.61 -29.48 2.92
CA ARG A 42 -19.60 -28.69 1.68
C ARG A 42 -18.61 -29.21 0.64
N LEU A 43 -17.82 -30.23 1.00
CA LEU A 43 -16.83 -30.83 0.12
C LEU A 43 -17.44 -32.05 -0.58
N ASP A 44 -17.22 -32.16 -1.89
CA ASP A 44 -17.60 -33.36 -2.65
C ASP A 44 -16.50 -34.43 -2.55
N LEU A 45 -16.55 -35.22 -1.48
CA LEU A 45 -15.62 -36.32 -1.21
C LEU A 45 -16.20 -37.69 -1.60
N SER A 46 -17.23 -37.70 -2.45
CA SER A 46 -17.93 -38.92 -2.85
C SER A 46 -17.15 -39.75 -3.87
N GLN A 47 -17.43 -41.06 -3.96
CA GLN A 47 -16.86 -41.89 -5.00
C GLN A 47 -17.35 -41.41 -6.38
N GLY A 48 -16.43 -41.16 -7.31
CA GLY A 48 -16.74 -40.58 -8.62
C GLY A 48 -16.62 -39.05 -8.69
N SER A 49 -16.27 -38.38 -7.59
CA SER A 49 -15.93 -36.95 -7.58
C SER A 49 -14.51 -36.72 -8.10
N ILE A 50 -14.17 -35.46 -8.39
CA ILE A 50 -12.80 -35.09 -8.78
C ILE A 50 -11.86 -35.36 -7.61
N GLY A 51 -10.76 -36.06 -7.86
CA GLY A 51 -9.78 -36.49 -6.87
C GLY A 51 -10.07 -37.82 -6.19
N SER A 52 -11.22 -38.46 -6.47
CA SER A 52 -11.46 -39.84 -6.02
C SER A 52 -10.75 -40.86 -6.92
N GLU A 53 -10.65 -42.11 -6.46
CA GLU A 53 -10.20 -43.22 -7.31
C GLU A 53 -11.04 -43.34 -8.58
N ALA A 54 -10.39 -43.69 -9.70
CA ALA A 54 -11.04 -43.87 -10.98
C ALA A 54 -11.64 -45.28 -11.10
N THR A 55 -12.92 -45.35 -11.45
CA THR A 55 -13.59 -46.63 -11.77
C THR A 55 -13.38 -46.98 -13.24
N SER A 56 -13.72 -48.22 -13.63
CA SER A 56 -13.65 -48.66 -15.03
C SER A 56 -14.58 -47.92 -15.99
N GLU A 57 -15.52 -47.13 -15.46
CA GLU A 57 -16.46 -46.33 -16.25
C GLU A 57 -15.89 -44.96 -16.63
N ILE A 58 -14.85 -44.51 -15.93
CA ILE A 58 -14.20 -43.23 -16.20
C ILE A 58 -13.28 -43.37 -17.42
N PRO A 59 -13.43 -42.54 -18.46
CA PRO A 59 -12.61 -42.64 -19.66
C PRO A 59 -11.15 -42.28 -19.36
N VAL A 60 -10.23 -42.99 -20.01
CA VAL A 60 -8.79 -42.74 -19.93
C VAL A 60 -8.39 -41.74 -21.01
N ALA A 61 -7.93 -40.56 -20.62
CA ALA A 61 -7.42 -39.54 -21.54
C ALA A 61 -5.99 -39.87 -21.98
N LYS A 62 -5.74 -39.82 -23.29
CA LYS A 62 -4.43 -40.12 -23.88
C LYS A 62 -3.73 -38.88 -24.43
N SER A 63 -4.48 -37.79 -24.63
CA SER A 63 -4.02 -36.52 -25.21
C SER A 63 -4.72 -35.30 -24.58
N ILE A 64 -4.21 -34.10 -24.85
CA ILE A 64 -4.87 -32.84 -24.46
C ILE A 64 -6.24 -32.72 -25.14
N ASP A 65 -6.35 -33.10 -26.41
CA ASP A 65 -7.61 -33.09 -27.16
C ASP A 65 -8.69 -33.96 -26.47
N ASP A 66 -8.32 -35.13 -25.95
CA ASP A 66 -9.23 -35.96 -25.14
C ASP A 66 -9.72 -35.22 -23.90
N MET A 67 -8.80 -34.62 -23.13
CA MET A 67 -9.12 -33.89 -21.90
C MET A 67 -10.01 -32.66 -22.14
N THR A 68 -9.89 -32.01 -23.31
CA THR A 68 -10.77 -30.89 -23.66
C THR A 68 -12.21 -31.32 -23.99
N LYS A 69 -12.40 -32.58 -24.40
CA LYS A 69 -13.70 -33.15 -24.78
C LYS A 69 -14.37 -33.90 -23.63
N MET A 70 -13.60 -34.39 -22.67
CA MET A 70 -14.07 -35.15 -21.52
C MET A 70 -14.33 -34.23 -20.32
N GLU A 71 -15.51 -34.33 -19.71
CA GLU A 71 -15.83 -33.59 -18.49
C GLU A 71 -15.08 -34.14 -17.26
N LYS A 72 -14.96 -35.46 -17.18
CA LYS A 72 -14.20 -36.21 -16.18
C LYS A 72 -13.38 -37.28 -16.88
N PHE A 73 -12.14 -37.45 -16.47
CA PHE A 73 -11.24 -38.45 -17.05
C PHE A 73 -10.23 -38.94 -16.01
N THR A 74 -9.57 -40.06 -16.30
CA THR A 74 -8.35 -40.48 -15.61
C THR A 74 -7.20 -40.50 -16.60
N ILE A 75 -5.97 -40.60 -16.10
CA ILE A 75 -4.77 -40.74 -16.92
C ILE A 75 -4.01 -41.94 -16.40
N GLU A 76 -3.53 -42.76 -17.32
CA GLU A 76 -2.63 -43.88 -17.02
C GLU A 76 -1.22 -43.51 -17.48
N VAL A 77 -0.26 -43.57 -16.56
CA VAL A 77 1.13 -43.24 -16.84
C VAL A 77 2.06 -44.30 -16.28
N SER A 78 3.16 -44.57 -16.97
CA SER A 78 4.14 -45.56 -16.51
C SER A 78 5.05 -45.04 -15.40
N VAL A 79 5.26 -43.72 -15.36
CA VAL A 79 6.12 -43.05 -14.38
C VAL A 79 5.53 -41.68 -14.06
N LEU A 80 5.38 -41.37 -12.77
CA LEU A 80 5.14 -40.01 -12.29
C LEU A 80 6.48 -39.27 -12.22
N ASN A 81 6.63 -38.20 -13.01
CA ASN A 81 7.85 -37.39 -12.99
C ASN A 81 7.90 -36.49 -11.75
N SER A 82 8.97 -35.70 -11.61
CA SER A 82 9.14 -34.74 -10.53
C SER A 82 8.07 -33.64 -10.50
N THR A 83 7.83 -33.11 -9.30
CA THR A 83 7.02 -31.90 -9.09
C THR A 83 7.80 -30.64 -9.44
N ILE A 84 7.10 -29.60 -9.85
CA ILE A 84 7.64 -28.26 -10.09
C ILE A 84 6.91 -27.25 -9.21
N PRO A 85 7.62 -26.40 -8.45
CA PRO A 85 6.98 -25.29 -7.74
C PRO A 85 6.57 -24.19 -8.74
N LEU A 86 5.29 -23.84 -8.77
CA LEU A 86 4.73 -22.70 -9.49
C LEU A 86 3.69 -21.99 -8.61
N ASP A 87 3.78 -20.67 -8.49
CA ASP A 87 2.82 -19.84 -7.74
C ASP A 87 2.58 -20.32 -6.30
N GLY A 88 3.64 -20.80 -5.64
CA GLY A 88 3.57 -21.33 -4.28
C GLY A 88 2.88 -22.70 -4.16
N THR A 89 2.57 -23.35 -5.28
CA THR A 89 1.95 -24.68 -5.37
C THR A 89 2.89 -25.65 -6.10
N TYR A 90 2.83 -26.95 -5.79
CA TYR A 90 3.64 -27.96 -6.46
C TYR A 90 2.81 -28.75 -7.46
N TYR A 91 3.14 -28.62 -8.75
CA TYR A 91 2.46 -29.35 -9.83
C TYR A 91 3.29 -30.55 -10.27
N TRP A 92 2.62 -31.67 -10.49
CA TRP A 92 3.20 -32.85 -11.12
C TRP A 92 3.36 -32.64 -12.61
N ARG A 93 4.50 -33.04 -13.15
CA ARG A 93 4.71 -33.09 -14.60
C ARG A 93 4.23 -34.45 -15.14
N VAL A 94 3.06 -34.47 -15.76
CA VAL A 94 2.46 -35.69 -16.30
C VAL A 94 2.72 -35.75 -17.81
N LYS A 95 3.41 -36.79 -18.26
CA LYS A 95 3.62 -37.06 -19.68
C LYS A 95 2.54 -38.03 -20.17
N LEU A 96 1.69 -37.55 -21.06
CA LEU A 96 0.58 -38.32 -21.62
C LEU A 96 1.08 -39.37 -22.62
N PRO A 97 0.28 -40.43 -22.89
CA PRO A 97 0.58 -41.40 -23.94
C PRO A 97 0.80 -40.80 -25.34
N SER A 98 0.14 -39.68 -25.66
CA SER A 98 0.37 -38.91 -26.89
C SER A 98 1.79 -38.31 -27.00
N GLY A 99 2.53 -38.25 -25.90
CA GLY A 99 3.83 -37.57 -25.79
C GLY A 99 3.74 -36.14 -25.27
N GLU A 100 2.53 -35.57 -25.18
CA GLU A 100 2.29 -34.25 -24.63
C GLU A 100 2.54 -34.23 -23.11
N THR A 101 2.93 -33.08 -22.57
CA THR A 101 3.22 -32.93 -21.13
C THR A 101 2.35 -31.86 -20.51
N VAL A 102 1.70 -32.18 -19.40
CA VAL A 102 0.77 -31.29 -18.70
C VAL A 102 1.11 -31.16 -17.22
N ALA A 103 0.70 -30.04 -16.62
CA ALA A 103 0.76 -29.83 -15.18
C ALA A 103 -0.48 -30.46 -14.53
N ALA A 104 -0.28 -31.19 -13.43
CA ALA A 104 -1.39 -31.80 -12.69
C ALA A 104 -1.25 -31.61 -11.18
N LEU A 105 -2.37 -31.36 -10.50
CA LEU A 105 -2.50 -31.56 -9.06
C LEU A 105 -3.07 -32.96 -8.85
N ILE A 106 -2.43 -33.76 -8.01
CA ILE A 106 -2.76 -35.19 -7.86
C ILE A 106 -3.01 -35.51 -6.40
N HIS A 107 -4.21 -35.98 -6.09
CA HIS A 107 -4.51 -36.60 -4.79
C HIS A 107 -3.83 -37.97 -4.72
N GLN A 108 -2.67 -38.02 -4.07
CA GLN A 108 -1.82 -39.22 -4.07
C GLN A 108 -2.47 -40.45 -3.44
N ASP A 109 -3.30 -40.27 -2.40
CA ASP A 109 -3.96 -41.37 -1.71
C ASP A 109 -5.00 -42.10 -2.59
N ALA A 110 -5.40 -41.50 -3.72
CA ALA A 110 -6.34 -42.08 -4.69
C ALA A 110 -5.65 -42.61 -5.97
N VAL A 111 -4.31 -42.68 -5.99
CA VAL A 111 -3.56 -43.28 -7.09
C VAL A 111 -3.62 -44.81 -7.00
N GLN A 112 -3.93 -45.46 -8.11
CA GLN A 112 -4.05 -46.91 -8.18
C GLN A 112 -2.84 -47.51 -8.90
N GLU A 113 -2.13 -48.41 -8.22
CA GLU A 113 -0.99 -49.15 -8.77
C GLU A 113 -1.43 -50.57 -9.17
N PHE A 114 -1.04 -51.03 -10.35
CA PHE A 114 -1.34 -52.39 -10.83
C PHE A 114 -0.07 -53.24 -10.74
N GLU A 115 -0.11 -54.36 -10.00
CA GLU A 115 1.10 -55.16 -9.68
C GLU A 115 1.79 -55.75 -10.92
N ASP A 116 1.07 -55.97 -12.01
CA ASP A 116 1.55 -56.67 -13.23
C ASP A 116 1.96 -55.74 -14.38
N GLU A 117 1.67 -54.44 -14.26
CA GLU A 117 1.94 -53.44 -15.29
C GLU A 117 2.63 -52.26 -14.61
N TYR A 118 3.81 -51.83 -15.08
CA TYR A 118 4.47 -50.62 -14.58
C TYR A 118 3.70 -49.35 -14.98
N VAL A 119 2.41 -49.30 -14.67
CA VAL A 119 1.42 -48.30 -15.04
C VAL A 119 0.62 -47.97 -13.78
N VAL A 120 0.57 -46.68 -13.46
CA VAL A 120 -0.28 -46.15 -12.39
C VAL A 120 -1.45 -45.41 -13.01
N ARG A 121 -2.65 -45.61 -12.45
CA ARG A 121 -3.85 -44.87 -12.81
C ARG A 121 -4.06 -43.75 -11.82
N LEU A 122 -4.13 -42.53 -12.36
CA LEU A 122 -4.30 -41.32 -11.56
C LEU A 122 -5.77 -41.12 -11.15
N PRO A 123 -6.06 -40.29 -10.13
CA PRO A 123 -7.42 -40.01 -9.70
C PRO A 123 -8.26 -39.36 -10.81
N ILE A 124 -9.57 -39.31 -10.59
CA ILE A 124 -10.48 -38.63 -11.51
C ILE A 124 -10.11 -37.14 -11.58
N GLY A 125 -9.82 -36.67 -12.78
CA GLY A 125 -9.40 -35.30 -13.06
C GLY A 125 -10.39 -34.52 -13.92
N ARG A 126 -10.15 -33.21 -13.97
CA ARG A 126 -10.79 -32.29 -14.91
C ARG A 126 -9.78 -31.29 -15.47
N TRP A 127 -10.07 -30.75 -16.64
CA TRP A 127 -9.25 -29.72 -17.30
C TRP A 127 -9.66 -28.32 -16.83
N VAL A 128 -8.75 -27.57 -16.19
CA VAL A 128 -9.06 -26.29 -15.54
C VAL A 128 -8.22 -25.15 -16.10
N PRO A 129 -8.82 -24.00 -16.46
CA PRO A 129 -8.05 -22.82 -16.88
C PRO A 129 -7.09 -22.35 -15.80
N TRP A 130 -5.83 -22.16 -16.16
CA TRP A 130 -4.80 -21.72 -15.23
C TRP A 130 -4.69 -20.20 -15.21
N LYS A 131 -5.04 -19.59 -14.08
CA LYS A 131 -4.86 -18.15 -13.83
C LYS A 131 -3.55 -17.91 -13.08
N HIS A 132 -2.49 -17.56 -13.82
CA HIS A 132 -1.18 -17.23 -13.26
C HIS A 132 -1.25 -15.92 -12.46
N THR A 133 -0.65 -15.90 -11.28
CA THR A 133 -0.78 -14.78 -10.33
C THR A 133 0.22 -13.65 -10.55
N SER A 134 1.37 -13.90 -11.18
CA SER A 134 2.26 -12.82 -11.61
C SER A 134 1.89 -12.37 -13.03
N GLY A 135 1.79 -11.04 -13.21
CA GLY A 135 1.09 -10.39 -14.32
C GLY A 135 1.81 -10.44 -15.67
N GLU A 136 2.94 -11.11 -15.81
CA GLU A 136 3.72 -11.13 -17.05
C GLU A 136 4.01 -12.58 -17.46
N ARG A 137 3.27 -13.04 -18.47
CA ARG A 137 3.41 -14.36 -19.11
C ARG A 137 4.85 -14.63 -19.59
N GLU A 138 5.59 -13.56 -19.90
CA GLU A 138 6.97 -13.58 -20.40
C GLU A 138 7.98 -14.10 -19.36
N ASP A 139 7.76 -13.89 -18.06
CA ASP A 139 8.66 -14.38 -17.01
C ASP A 139 8.58 -15.91 -16.84
N TYR A 140 7.39 -16.50 -17.01
CA TYR A 140 7.21 -17.96 -16.90
C TYR A 140 7.70 -18.71 -18.14
N GLU A 141 7.49 -18.15 -19.35
CA GLU A 141 7.95 -18.75 -20.61
C GLU A 141 9.48 -18.80 -20.70
N ALA A 142 10.18 -17.79 -20.17
CA ALA A 142 11.64 -17.77 -20.09
C ALA A 142 12.22 -18.71 -19.01
N TYR A 143 11.50 -18.93 -17.91
CA TYR A 143 12.01 -19.70 -16.76
C TYR A 143 11.82 -21.22 -16.90
N TYR A 144 10.84 -21.71 -17.68
CA TYR A 144 10.47 -23.15 -17.70
C TYR A 144 10.49 -23.86 -19.07
N ASP A 145 11.24 -23.33 -20.04
CA ASP A 145 11.74 -24.00 -21.27
C ASP A 145 10.90 -25.19 -21.75
N ARG A 146 9.75 -24.91 -22.38
CA ARG A 146 8.91 -25.92 -23.09
C ARG A 146 8.57 -27.18 -22.28
N SER A 147 8.61 -27.11 -20.95
CA SER A 147 8.38 -28.26 -20.07
C SER A 147 6.95 -28.78 -20.13
N PHE A 148 6.01 -27.99 -20.65
CA PHE A 148 4.61 -28.32 -20.84
C PHE A 148 4.19 -28.00 -22.27
N THR A 149 3.29 -28.83 -22.81
CA THR A 149 2.72 -28.66 -24.15
C THR A 149 1.63 -27.58 -24.17
N ASP A 150 0.87 -27.45 -23.08
CA ASP A 150 -0.06 -26.33 -22.86
C ASP A 150 0.15 -25.77 -21.44
N PHE A 151 0.20 -24.44 -21.35
CA PHE A 151 0.41 -23.69 -20.12
C PHE A 151 -0.78 -22.79 -19.75
N SER A 152 -1.86 -22.87 -20.54
CA SER A 152 -3.10 -22.12 -20.33
C SER A 152 -4.06 -22.85 -19.39
N TYR A 153 -3.81 -24.13 -19.13
CA TYR A 153 -4.63 -25.03 -18.33
C TYR A 153 -3.77 -25.99 -17.52
N TYR A 154 -4.36 -26.58 -16.49
CA TYR A 154 -3.79 -27.67 -15.73
C TYR A 154 -4.84 -28.75 -15.46
N VAL A 155 -4.39 -29.94 -15.07
CA VAL A 155 -5.27 -31.02 -14.65
C VAL A 155 -5.47 -30.94 -13.14
N ASP A 156 -6.71 -30.75 -12.71
CA ASP A 156 -7.10 -30.83 -11.30
C ASP A 156 -7.58 -32.27 -11.00
N MET A 157 -6.74 -33.06 -10.34
CA MET A 157 -7.06 -34.39 -9.79
C MET A 157 -6.98 -34.41 -8.26
N GLU A 158 -7.09 -33.24 -7.61
CA GLU A 158 -7.26 -33.15 -6.16
C GLU A 158 -8.70 -32.82 -5.78
N GLY A 159 -9.37 -31.96 -6.57
CA GLY A 159 -10.74 -31.56 -6.31
C GLY A 159 -10.92 -30.96 -4.91
N ASP A 160 -11.95 -31.42 -4.20
CA ASP A 160 -12.21 -30.98 -2.83
C ASP A 160 -11.36 -31.71 -1.78
N PHE A 161 -10.63 -32.77 -2.16
CA PHE A 161 -9.74 -33.51 -1.24
C PHE A 161 -8.57 -32.62 -0.77
N ALA A 162 -8.08 -31.69 -1.61
CA ALA A 162 -7.09 -30.68 -1.21
C ALA A 162 -7.57 -29.73 -0.09
N LYS A 163 -8.88 -29.65 0.14
CA LYS A 163 -9.49 -28.78 1.16
C LYS A 163 -9.82 -29.54 2.45
N VAL A 164 -9.56 -30.84 2.49
CA VAL A 164 -9.75 -31.64 3.70
C VAL A 164 -8.83 -31.10 4.78
N THR A 165 -9.41 -30.83 5.94
CA THR A 165 -8.68 -30.35 7.13
C THR A 165 -9.00 -31.29 8.27
N THR A 166 -8.24 -31.20 9.35
CA THR A 166 -8.57 -31.93 10.58
C THR A 166 -9.44 -31.11 11.51
N GLU A 167 -10.11 -31.79 12.44
CA GLU A 167 -10.81 -31.10 13.54
C GLU A 167 -9.83 -30.26 14.38
N SER A 168 -8.58 -30.71 14.51
CA SER A 168 -7.50 -29.97 15.18
C SER A 168 -7.16 -28.66 14.46
N ASP A 169 -7.12 -28.65 13.12
CA ASP A 169 -6.89 -27.43 12.34
C ASP A 169 -8.03 -26.43 12.54
N THR A 170 -9.27 -26.92 12.53
CA THR A 170 -10.44 -26.09 12.79
C THR A 170 -10.44 -25.55 14.22
N PHE A 171 -10.03 -26.35 15.21
CA PHE A 171 -9.79 -25.85 16.57
C PHE A 171 -8.77 -24.72 16.60
N GLY A 172 -7.61 -24.89 15.94
CA GLY A 172 -6.56 -23.87 15.88
C GLY A 172 -7.06 -22.56 15.26
N GLN A 173 -7.84 -22.64 14.18
CA GLN A 173 -8.44 -21.46 13.53
C GLN A 173 -9.42 -20.72 14.45
N VAL A 174 -10.37 -21.45 15.07
CA VAL A 174 -11.36 -20.85 15.99
C VAL A 174 -10.65 -20.25 17.20
N PHE A 175 -9.67 -20.96 17.75
CA PHE A 175 -8.88 -20.50 18.87
C PHE A 175 -8.15 -19.21 18.55
N GLY A 176 -7.41 -19.16 17.43
CA GLY A 176 -6.65 -17.99 17.01
C GLY A 176 -7.53 -16.75 16.79
N ILE A 177 -8.64 -16.91 16.07
CA ILE A 177 -9.60 -15.80 15.84
C ILE A 177 -10.20 -15.33 17.16
N SER A 178 -10.66 -16.25 18.01
CA SER A 178 -11.25 -15.92 19.31
C SER A 178 -10.26 -15.21 20.23
N MET A 179 -9.00 -15.67 20.25
CA MET A 179 -7.92 -15.07 21.04
C MET A 179 -7.66 -13.63 20.60
N LEU A 180 -7.59 -13.35 19.30
CA LEU A 180 -7.40 -11.99 18.77
C LEU A 180 -8.56 -11.06 19.17
N LEU A 181 -9.80 -11.53 19.03
CA LEU A 181 -10.99 -10.75 19.38
C LEU A 181 -11.04 -10.44 20.88
N PHE A 182 -10.82 -11.43 21.74
CA PHE A 182 -10.78 -11.20 23.19
C PHE A 182 -9.61 -10.32 23.60
N TYR A 183 -8.43 -10.52 23.02
CA TYR A 183 -7.27 -9.70 23.30
C TYR A 183 -7.53 -8.22 23.00
N ALA A 184 -8.09 -7.92 21.83
CA ALA A 184 -8.48 -6.56 21.46
C ALA A 184 -9.55 -5.99 22.40
N LEU A 185 -10.58 -6.77 22.74
CA LEU A 185 -11.64 -6.36 23.66
C LEU A 185 -11.11 -6.07 25.07
N ILE A 186 -10.27 -6.95 25.61
CA ILE A 186 -9.69 -6.80 26.95
C ILE A 186 -8.78 -5.59 27.01
N LEU A 187 -7.91 -5.40 26.01
CA LEU A 187 -7.07 -4.19 25.93
C LEU A 187 -7.92 -2.92 25.86
N TRP A 188 -9.01 -2.95 25.09
CA TRP A 188 -9.94 -1.83 25.02
C TRP A 188 -10.59 -1.55 26.39
N VAL A 189 -11.06 -2.58 27.12
CA VAL A 189 -11.64 -2.43 28.47
C VAL A 189 -10.60 -1.92 29.48
N ILE A 190 -9.40 -2.52 29.53
CA ILE A 190 -8.30 -2.11 30.42
C ILE A 190 -7.92 -0.66 30.13
N ARG A 191 -7.83 -0.27 28.86
CA ARG A 191 -7.54 1.11 28.48
C ARG A 191 -8.67 2.04 28.91
N ARG A 192 -9.93 1.71 28.62
CA ARG A 192 -11.09 2.53 28.98
C ARG A 192 -11.17 2.77 30.49
N GLU A 193 -11.04 1.71 31.29
CA GLU A 193 -11.08 1.80 32.75
C GLU A 193 -9.81 2.45 33.33
N GLY A 194 -8.64 2.17 32.74
CA GLY A 194 -7.40 2.80 33.14
C GLY A 194 -7.37 4.30 32.85
N VAL A 195 -8.02 4.78 31.79
CA VAL A 195 -8.22 6.22 31.55
C VAL A 195 -9.14 6.82 32.61
N LYS A 196 -10.28 6.19 32.93
CA LYS A 196 -11.20 6.65 33.99
C LYS A 196 -10.53 6.74 35.37
N ARG A 197 -9.66 5.77 35.70
CA ARG A 197 -8.93 5.68 36.97
C ARG A 197 -7.62 6.47 36.99
N GLY A 198 -7.24 7.10 35.86
CA GLY A 198 -6.03 7.90 35.74
C GLY A 198 -4.72 7.10 35.66
N TRP A 199 -4.79 5.80 35.36
CA TRP A 199 -3.63 4.94 35.10
C TRP A 199 -3.01 5.20 33.73
N PHE A 200 -3.84 5.58 32.74
CA PHE A 200 -3.40 5.91 31.40
C PHE A 200 -3.85 7.32 31.01
N PRO A 201 -3.00 8.09 30.29
CA PRO A 201 -3.43 9.34 29.70
C PRO A 201 -4.50 9.10 28.63
N PRO A 202 -5.59 9.88 28.60
CA PRO A 202 -6.61 9.79 27.56
C PRO A 202 -6.03 10.06 26.15
N GLU A 203 -5.01 10.91 26.06
CA GLU A 203 -4.55 11.52 24.80
C GLU A 203 -3.09 11.20 24.41
N LEU A 204 -2.50 10.08 24.85
CA LEU A 204 -1.07 9.74 24.59
C LEU A 204 -0.61 9.98 23.14
N LEU A 205 -1.39 9.52 22.16
CA LEU A 205 -1.05 9.67 20.74
C LEU A 205 -1.24 11.11 20.24
N LYS A 206 -2.25 11.82 20.75
CA LYS A 206 -2.54 13.20 20.39
C LYS A 206 -1.53 14.17 20.99
N LYS A 207 -1.04 13.92 22.22
CA LYS A 207 0.04 14.70 22.83
C LYS A 207 1.34 14.59 22.03
N LYS A 208 1.77 13.36 21.70
CA LYS A 208 2.96 13.13 20.88
C LYS A 208 2.82 13.70 19.46
N TYR A 209 1.62 13.60 18.87
CA TYR A 209 1.31 14.27 17.60
C TYR A 209 1.40 15.80 17.72
N ASN A 210 0.80 16.40 18.75
CA ASN A 210 0.82 17.85 18.95
C ASN A 210 2.23 18.38 19.22
N GLU A 211 3.05 17.66 19.98
CA GLU A 211 4.45 18.01 20.23
C GLU A 211 5.27 18.01 18.93
N THR A 212 5.15 16.96 18.12
CA THR A 212 5.87 16.85 16.84
C THR A 212 5.30 17.76 15.74
N ALA A 213 4.01 18.08 15.81
CA ALA A 213 3.36 19.03 14.91
C ALA A 213 3.76 20.47 15.20
N LYS A 214 4.05 20.82 16.46
CA LYS A 214 4.40 22.19 16.86
C LYS A 214 5.57 22.76 16.04
N GLU A 215 6.58 21.95 15.73
CA GLU A 215 7.74 22.38 14.93
C GLU A 215 7.41 22.72 13.47
N THR A 216 6.31 22.22 12.93
CA THR A 216 5.90 22.40 11.52
C THR A 216 4.58 23.16 11.39
N GLN A 217 4.01 23.61 12.50
CA GLN A 217 2.93 24.58 12.46
C GLN A 217 3.50 25.95 12.11
N PRO A 218 2.79 26.74 11.26
CA PRO A 218 3.09 28.15 11.09
C PRO A 218 3.13 28.87 12.45
N ALA A 219 4.20 29.61 12.71
CA ALA A 219 4.35 30.37 13.96
C ALA A 219 3.52 31.66 13.97
N ASP A 220 3.31 32.26 12.79
CA ASP A 220 2.64 33.53 12.62
C ASP A 220 1.88 33.61 11.28
N ASP A 221 1.24 34.75 11.05
CA ASP A 221 0.51 35.03 9.82
C ASP A 221 1.41 35.03 8.58
N THR A 222 2.69 35.43 8.69
CA THR A 222 3.64 35.38 7.57
C THR A 222 3.89 33.93 7.14
N GLU A 223 4.20 33.02 8.06
CA GLU A 223 4.37 31.61 7.72
C GLU A 223 3.05 30.97 7.24
N LYS A 224 1.90 31.38 7.80
CA LYS A 224 0.58 30.93 7.33
C LYS A 224 0.34 31.37 5.89
N TRP A 225 0.70 32.61 5.55
CA TRP A 225 0.64 33.13 4.18
C TRP A 225 1.55 32.33 3.26
N CYS A 226 2.79 32.06 3.66
CA CYS A 226 3.74 31.26 2.89
C CYS A 226 3.21 29.84 2.62
N LEU A 227 2.71 29.15 3.65
CA LEU A 227 2.07 27.82 3.52
C LEU A 227 0.86 27.85 2.57
N SER A 228 0.11 28.95 2.56
CA SER A 228 -1.10 29.10 1.74
C SER A 228 -0.81 29.07 0.24
N THR A 229 0.39 29.50 -0.19
CA THR A 229 0.81 29.47 -1.60
C THR A 229 0.92 28.06 -2.18
N TYR A 230 1.16 27.04 -1.35
CA TYR A 230 1.24 25.63 -1.77
C TYR A 230 0.25 24.73 -1.02
N ALA A 231 -0.81 25.31 -0.45
CA ALA A 231 -1.79 24.60 0.38
C ALA A 231 -2.50 23.45 -0.35
N ILE A 232 -2.76 23.59 -1.65
CA ILE A 232 -3.36 22.53 -2.48
C ILE A 232 -2.47 21.28 -2.47
N TRP A 233 -1.15 21.46 -2.60
CA TRP A 233 -0.20 20.36 -2.54
C TRP A 233 -0.05 19.80 -1.12
N ALA A 234 0.02 20.66 -0.10
CA ALA A 234 0.13 20.24 1.29
C ALA A 234 -1.08 19.40 1.74
N ALA A 235 -2.29 19.77 1.30
CA ALA A 235 -3.52 19.03 1.53
C ALA A 235 -3.57 17.67 0.81
N TYR A 236 -2.94 17.57 -0.37
CA TYR A 236 -2.84 16.30 -1.08
C TYR A 236 -1.91 15.32 -0.39
N ILE A 237 -0.72 15.78 0.01
CA ILE A 237 0.31 14.88 0.54
C ILE A 237 0.11 14.58 2.03
N GLY A 238 -0.60 15.45 2.75
CA GLY A 238 -0.83 15.29 4.18
C GLY A 238 -1.78 16.34 4.76
N ASN A 239 -1.28 17.13 5.71
CA ASN A 239 -2.08 18.08 6.47
C ASN A 239 -1.77 19.53 6.07
N VAL A 240 -2.76 20.22 5.51
CA VAL A 240 -2.66 21.62 5.08
C VAL A 240 -2.29 22.62 6.17
N LYS A 241 -2.43 22.25 7.46
CA LYS A 241 -2.04 23.11 8.59
C LYS A 241 -0.56 22.97 8.98
N LEU A 242 0.20 22.12 8.29
CA LEU A 242 1.62 21.87 8.56
C LEU A 242 2.46 22.28 7.35
N ILE A 243 3.59 22.93 7.63
CA ILE A 243 4.66 23.20 6.66
C ILE A 243 5.05 21.87 6.00
N ALA A 244 5.10 21.88 4.66
CA ALA A 244 5.31 20.70 3.83
C ALA A 244 4.32 19.53 4.03
N GLY A 245 3.17 19.76 4.69
CA GLY A 245 2.12 18.75 4.87
C GLY A 245 2.36 17.71 5.98
N HIS A 246 3.48 17.77 6.69
CA HIS A 246 3.89 16.70 7.64
C HIS A 246 4.49 17.24 8.93
N THR A 247 4.41 16.44 9.99
CA THR A 247 5.17 16.68 11.23
C THR A 247 6.65 16.39 11.00
N LYS A 248 7.55 17.08 11.71
CA LYS A 248 9.02 16.87 11.59
C LYS A 248 9.46 15.68 12.44
N ILE A 249 9.40 14.48 11.88
CA ILE A 249 9.82 13.22 12.50
C ILE A 249 10.71 12.42 11.54
N PRO A 250 11.59 11.51 12.01
CA PRO A 250 12.54 10.82 11.14
C PRO A 250 11.89 10.12 9.93
N ARG A 251 10.68 9.57 10.10
CA ARG A 251 9.94 8.92 9.01
C ARG A 251 9.55 9.90 7.90
N SER A 252 8.98 11.05 8.24
CA SER A 252 8.54 12.05 7.24
C SER A 252 9.74 12.75 6.61
N GLN A 253 10.81 12.99 7.37
CA GLN A 253 12.06 13.53 6.87
C GLN A 253 12.70 12.60 5.84
N ASN A 254 12.83 11.31 6.16
CA ASN A 254 13.37 10.32 5.21
C ASN A 254 12.50 10.16 3.96
N MET A 255 11.18 10.21 4.11
CA MET A 255 10.26 10.18 2.97
C MET A 255 10.45 11.41 2.09
N MET A 256 10.50 12.61 2.68
CA MET A 256 10.63 13.85 1.93
C MET A 256 12.00 13.96 1.25
N ALA A 257 13.08 13.57 1.93
CA ALA A 257 14.42 13.53 1.34
C ALA A 257 14.48 12.60 0.11
N LYS A 258 13.80 11.45 0.15
CA LYS A 258 13.69 10.56 -1.02
C LYS A 258 12.90 11.19 -2.17
N ILE A 259 11.84 11.92 -1.88
CA ILE A 259 11.04 12.63 -2.89
C ILE A 259 11.88 13.74 -3.54
N LEU A 260 12.60 14.53 -2.74
CA LEU A 260 13.50 15.58 -3.24
C LEU A 260 14.60 15.00 -4.14
N SER A 261 15.25 13.92 -3.70
CA SER A 261 16.29 13.26 -4.48
C SER A 261 15.75 12.67 -5.78
N ARG A 262 14.64 11.91 -5.73
CA ARG A 262 14.06 11.22 -6.89
C ARG A 262 13.42 12.16 -7.91
N ASP A 263 12.64 13.12 -7.45
CA ASP A 263 11.79 13.94 -8.34
C ASP A 263 12.45 15.25 -8.75
N TRP A 264 13.42 15.73 -7.96
CA TRP A 264 14.08 17.03 -8.18
C TRP A 264 15.61 16.94 -8.27
N GLY A 265 16.21 15.79 -7.97
CA GLY A 265 17.67 15.64 -7.92
C GLY A 265 18.33 16.37 -6.74
N ILE A 266 17.58 16.73 -5.70
CA ILE A 266 18.07 17.55 -4.57
C ILE A 266 18.40 16.67 -3.37
N ASN A 267 19.65 16.74 -2.92
CA ASN A 267 20.19 15.93 -1.82
C ASN A 267 20.74 16.76 -0.65
N ASN A 268 20.92 18.06 -0.84
CA ASN A 268 21.45 18.98 0.17
C ASN A 268 20.86 20.39 0.03
N ALA A 269 21.24 21.29 0.94
CA ALA A 269 20.72 22.65 1.00
C ALA A 269 21.13 23.53 -0.20
N GLU A 270 22.36 23.36 -0.69
CA GLU A 270 22.92 24.14 -1.80
C GLU A 270 22.17 23.87 -3.10
N GLU A 271 22.05 22.59 -3.48
CA GLU A 271 21.24 22.14 -4.63
C GLU A 271 19.79 22.61 -4.50
N GLY A 272 19.26 22.62 -3.27
CA GLY A 272 17.93 23.11 -2.98
C GLY A 272 17.76 24.59 -3.28
N VAL A 273 18.67 25.44 -2.78
CA VAL A 273 18.67 26.89 -3.02
C VAL A 273 18.85 27.22 -4.49
N ASP A 274 19.71 26.49 -5.21
CA ASP A 274 19.87 26.67 -6.65
C ASP A 274 18.60 26.37 -7.44
N MET A 275 17.86 25.31 -7.06
CA MET A 275 16.55 25.05 -7.65
C MET A 275 15.54 26.19 -7.37
N ILE A 276 15.57 26.81 -6.18
CA ILE A 276 14.73 27.99 -5.89
C ILE A 276 15.10 29.16 -6.80
N ARG A 277 16.40 29.40 -7.03
CA ARG A 277 16.87 30.44 -7.97
C ARG A 277 16.35 30.18 -9.38
N GLN A 278 16.50 28.96 -9.88
CA GLN A 278 16.01 28.57 -11.20
C GLN A 278 14.50 28.77 -11.34
N LEU A 279 13.69 28.28 -10.39
CA LEU A 279 12.23 28.42 -10.43
C LEU A 279 11.76 29.88 -10.31
N THR A 280 12.59 30.76 -9.78
CA THR A 280 12.24 32.18 -9.58
C THR A 280 13.02 33.13 -10.48
N ASP A 281 13.68 32.58 -11.51
CA ASP A 281 14.42 33.33 -12.52
C ASP A 281 13.49 34.33 -13.23
N PRO A 282 13.89 35.60 -13.42
CA PRO A 282 13.08 36.61 -14.11
C PRO A 282 12.70 36.24 -15.55
N ASN A 283 13.51 35.39 -16.22
CA ASN A 283 13.23 34.91 -17.56
C ASN A 283 12.22 33.74 -17.58
N GLY A 284 11.82 33.24 -16.41
CA GLY A 284 10.85 32.16 -16.23
C GLY A 284 11.44 30.77 -16.52
N TYR A 285 11.24 29.82 -15.62
CA TYR A 285 11.74 28.45 -15.79
C TYR A 285 10.91 27.67 -16.82
N ASN A 286 9.58 27.66 -16.67
CA ASN A 286 8.66 27.10 -17.67
C ASN A 286 8.06 28.16 -18.62
N GLY A 287 8.33 29.44 -18.38
CA GLY A 287 7.79 30.56 -19.14
C GLY A 287 7.46 31.76 -18.25
N THR A 288 7.12 32.89 -18.87
CA THR A 288 6.82 34.16 -18.19
C THR A 288 5.33 34.50 -18.13
N ASP A 289 4.46 33.65 -18.69
CA ASP A 289 3.02 33.81 -18.54
C ASP A 289 2.55 33.47 -17.12
N HIS A 290 1.45 34.06 -16.67
CA HIS A 290 0.94 33.89 -15.30
C HIS A 290 0.77 32.41 -14.88
N VAL A 291 0.40 31.52 -15.81
CA VAL A 291 0.26 30.08 -15.53
C VAL A 291 1.61 29.46 -15.18
N SER A 292 2.65 29.77 -15.96
CA SER A 292 4.01 29.28 -15.74
C SER A 292 4.61 29.86 -14.46
N LEU A 293 4.45 31.18 -14.23
CA LEU A 293 4.92 31.83 -13.01
C LEU A 293 4.26 31.28 -11.74
N ALA A 294 2.94 31.11 -11.75
CA ALA A 294 2.22 30.52 -10.61
C ALA A 294 2.68 29.08 -10.34
N TRP A 295 2.86 28.29 -11.40
CA TRP A 295 3.35 26.91 -11.30
C TRP A 295 4.74 26.83 -10.69
N ASP A 296 5.66 27.68 -11.13
CA ASP A 296 7.05 27.65 -10.67
C ASP A 296 7.20 28.22 -9.27
N TRP A 297 6.58 29.37 -8.98
CA TRP A 297 6.75 30.03 -7.68
C TRP A 297 6.01 29.30 -6.55
N CYS A 298 4.84 28.70 -6.79
CA CYS A 298 4.20 27.84 -5.79
C CYS A 298 5.05 26.60 -5.49
N ARG A 299 5.73 26.03 -6.49
CA ARG A 299 6.66 24.91 -6.27
C ARG A 299 7.94 25.35 -5.57
N ALA A 300 8.44 26.56 -5.84
CA ALA A 300 9.55 27.13 -5.07
C ALA A 300 9.19 27.26 -3.58
N MET A 301 8.01 27.83 -3.28
CA MET A 301 7.50 27.91 -1.90
C MET A 301 7.33 26.54 -1.25
N GLN A 302 6.82 25.56 -2.01
CA GLN A 302 6.70 24.17 -1.57
C GLN A 302 8.06 23.57 -1.20
N LEU A 303 9.06 23.71 -2.08
CA LEU A 303 10.40 23.18 -1.88
C LEU A 303 11.08 23.79 -0.65
N ILE A 304 10.95 25.10 -0.43
CA ILE A 304 11.46 25.77 0.78
C ILE A 304 10.88 25.12 2.05
N GLY A 305 9.58 24.84 2.07
CA GLY A 305 8.94 24.10 3.17
C GLY A 305 9.51 22.68 3.34
N CYS A 306 9.76 21.97 2.24
CA CYS A 306 10.35 20.64 2.25
C CYS A 306 11.79 20.64 2.80
N PHE A 307 12.59 21.65 2.46
CA PHE A 307 13.97 21.79 2.96
C PHE A 307 13.98 22.00 4.48
N PHE A 308 13.06 22.83 5.00
CA PHE A 308 12.88 23.00 6.43
C PHE A 308 12.48 21.68 7.11
N LEU A 309 11.56 20.92 6.51
CA LEU A 309 11.16 19.62 7.03
C LEU A 309 12.36 18.65 7.10
N CYS A 310 13.12 18.52 6.01
CA CYS A 310 14.32 17.67 5.93
C CYS A 310 15.46 18.14 6.84
N GLY A 311 15.44 19.38 7.32
CA GLY A 311 16.51 19.97 8.12
C GLY A 311 17.70 20.44 7.29
N TYR A 312 17.51 20.68 5.99
CA TYR A 312 18.51 21.30 5.11
C TYR A 312 18.68 22.79 5.41
N ILE A 313 17.59 23.45 5.81
CA ILE A 313 17.58 24.84 6.25
C ILE A 313 16.88 24.95 7.61
N ASP A 314 17.23 25.97 8.37
CA ASP A 314 16.52 26.32 9.60
C ASP A 314 15.23 27.12 9.30
N ARG A 315 14.48 27.42 10.37
CA ARG A 315 13.18 28.12 10.25
C ARG A 315 13.33 29.57 9.79
N GLN A 316 14.41 30.24 10.17
CA GLN A 316 14.66 31.63 9.79
C GLN A 316 15.00 31.70 8.30
N GLN A 317 15.91 30.84 7.82
CA GLN A 317 16.23 30.69 6.40
C GLN A 317 14.98 30.35 5.57
N MET A 318 14.14 29.42 6.04
CA MET A 318 12.86 29.10 5.40
C MET A 318 11.97 30.35 5.28
N ARG A 319 11.86 31.14 6.35
CA ARG A 319 11.04 32.35 6.39
C ARG A 319 11.56 33.41 5.42
N ASP A 320 12.87 33.65 5.41
CA ASP A 320 13.50 34.66 4.55
C ASP A 320 13.35 34.32 3.06
N LEU A 321 13.68 33.08 2.68
CA LEU A 321 13.49 32.60 1.30
C LEU A 321 12.01 32.67 0.89
N SER A 322 11.09 32.24 1.77
CA SER A 322 9.66 32.27 1.48
C SER A 322 9.13 33.70 1.32
N CYS A 323 9.63 34.67 2.10
CA CYS A 323 9.23 36.06 1.96
C CYS A 323 9.71 36.67 0.65
N GLN A 324 10.91 36.32 0.18
CA GLN A 324 11.43 36.79 -1.11
C GLN A 324 10.55 36.33 -2.28
N VAL A 325 10.27 35.03 -2.36
CA VAL A 325 9.38 34.47 -3.40
C VAL A 325 7.95 35.00 -3.22
N GLY A 326 7.49 35.11 -1.97
CA GLY A 326 6.18 35.66 -1.64
C GLY A 326 5.97 37.09 -2.14
N ARG A 327 6.98 37.95 -2.10
CA ARG A 327 6.90 39.30 -2.66
C ARG A 327 6.78 39.29 -4.19
N LYS A 328 7.48 38.39 -4.89
CA LYS A 328 7.30 38.19 -6.34
C LYS A 328 5.84 37.80 -6.63
N ILE A 329 5.30 36.85 -5.88
CA ILE A 329 3.89 36.43 -5.97
C ILE A 329 2.93 37.60 -5.70
N GLN A 330 3.16 38.38 -4.64
CA GLN A 330 2.30 39.52 -4.32
C GLN A 330 2.35 40.62 -5.37
N LYS A 331 3.46 40.78 -6.09
CA LYS A 331 3.58 41.77 -7.15
C LYS A 331 2.82 41.36 -8.42
N GLU A 332 2.90 40.08 -8.78
CA GLU A 332 2.39 39.56 -10.06
C GLU A 332 0.89 39.25 -10.01
N PHE A 333 0.40 38.68 -8.90
CA PHE A 333 -0.98 38.21 -8.79
C PHE A 333 -1.87 39.18 -8.02
N SER A 334 -3.14 39.20 -8.39
CA SER A 334 -4.13 40.11 -7.79
C SER A 334 -4.73 39.57 -6.47
N GLY A 335 -4.73 38.25 -6.27
CA GLY A 335 -5.28 37.60 -5.08
C GLY A 335 -5.06 36.08 -5.04
N TRP A 336 -5.60 35.43 -4.01
CA TRP A 336 -5.50 33.97 -3.84
C TRP A 336 -6.14 33.19 -4.99
N GLU A 337 -7.30 33.63 -5.46
CA GLU A 337 -7.99 32.97 -6.57
C GLU A 337 -7.15 33.00 -7.85
N ASP A 338 -6.66 34.19 -8.23
CA ASP A 338 -5.79 34.39 -9.39
C ASP A 338 -4.55 33.48 -9.33
N LEU A 339 -3.82 33.47 -8.21
CA LEU A 339 -2.67 32.57 -8.01
C LEU A 339 -3.06 31.09 -8.12
N CYS A 340 -4.14 30.68 -7.44
CA CYS A 340 -4.52 29.26 -7.36
C CYS A 340 -5.05 28.72 -8.69
N GLN A 341 -5.81 29.51 -9.44
CA GLN A 341 -6.33 29.11 -10.76
C GLN A 341 -5.19 28.97 -11.78
N ASN A 342 -4.23 29.90 -11.76
CA ASN A 342 -3.04 29.80 -12.59
C ASN A 342 -2.17 28.59 -12.19
N TYR A 343 -1.97 28.33 -10.88
CA TYR A 343 -1.28 27.14 -10.40
C TYR A 343 -1.96 25.83 -10.85
N LEU A 344 -3.28 25.72 -10.72
CA LEU A 344 -4.05 24.54 -11.15
C LEU A 344 -3.98 24.34 -12.67
N SER A 345 -3.97 25.42 -13.43
CA SER A 345 -3.77 25.38 -14.89
C SER A 345 -2.37 24.86 -15.23
N GLY A 346 -1.34 25.32 -14.50
CA GLY A 346 0.04 24.85 -14.67
C GLY A 346 0.20 23.38 -14.30
N TYR A 347 -0.40 22.96 -13.18
CA TYR A 347 -0.48 21.54 -12.80
C TYR A 347 -1.13 20.70 -13.89
N THR A 348 -2.23 21.18 -14.47
CA THR A 348 -2.96 20.48 -15.54
C THR A 348 -2.08 20.35 -16.78
N ARG A 349 -1.41 21.43 -17.20
CA ARG A 349 -0.49 21.42 -18.35
C ARG A 349 0.62 20.39 -18.15
N TRP A 350 1.28 20.40 -16.98
CA TRP A 350 2.34 19.45 -16.66
C TRP A 350 1.85 18.00 -16.53
N ARG A 351 0.68 17.78 -15.92
CA ARG A 351 0.15 16.42 -15.74
C ARG A 351 -0.24 15.79 -17.08
N VAL A 352 -0.90 16.56 -17.94
CA VAL A 352 -1.31 16.11 -19.28
C VAL A 352 -0.12 15.87 -20.19
N SER A 353 0.98 16.63 -20.06
CA SER A 353 2.19 16.37 -20.86
C SER A 353 2.87 15.05 -20.52
N ILE A 354 2.72 14.56 -19.28
CA ILE A 354 3.24 13.25 -18.84
C ILE A 354 2.26 12.12 -19.16
N SER A 355 0.97 12.33 -18.87
CA SER A 355 -0.07 11.31 -19.07
C SER A 355 -1.39 11.98 -19.46
N PRO A 356 -1.76 11.96 -20.76
CA PRO A 356 -2.98 12.61 -21.24
C PRO A 356 -4.27 12.08 -20.60
N GLN A 357 -4.27 10.85 -20.10
CA GLN A 357 -5.43 10.20 -19.49
C GLN A 357 -5.56 10.45 -17.97
N ALA A 358 -4.66 11.21 -17.34
CA ALA A 358 -4.65 11.48 -15.90
C ALA A 358 -5.71 12.52 -15.44
N THR A 359 -6.90 12.50 -16.05
CA THR A 359 -7.99 13.44 -15.78
C THR A 359 -8.47 13.37 -14.33
N ASN A 360 -8.45 12.18 -13.74
CA ASN A 360 -8.81 11.96 -12.33
C ASN A 360 -7.89 12.72 -11.35
N LEU A 361 -6.57 12.74 -11.59
CA LEU A 361 -5.59 13.44 -10.75
C LEU A 361 -5.75 14.97 -10.85
N VAL A 362 -6.05 15.46 -12.04
CA VAL A 362 -6.38 16.87 -12.27
C VAL A 362 -7.66 17.24 -11.53
N GLN A 363 -8.71 16.43 -11.65
CA GLN A 363 -9.97 16.65 -10.97
C GLN A 363 -9.81 16.64 -9.44
N GLU A 364 -9.01 15.72 -8.89
CA GLU A 364 -8.71 15.66 -7.45
C GLU A 364 -8.08 16.96 -6.94
N ARG A 365 -7.10 17.55 -7.67
CA ARG A 365 -6.48 18.83 -7.30
C ARG A 365 -7.49 19.98 -7.24
N HIS A 366 -8.40 20.06 -8.19
CA HIS A 366 -9.45 21.08 -8.20
C HIS A 366 -10.44 20.89 -7.05
N GLN A 367 -10.81 19.65 -6.73
CA GLN A 367 -11.66 19.35 -5.57
C GLN A 367 -11.00 19.72 -4.24
N ILE A 368 -9.69 19.51 -4.11
CA ILE A 368 -8.92 19.96 -2.94
C ILE A 368 -9.03 21.48 -2.80
N TYR A 369 -8.78 22.23 -3.88
CA TYR A 369 -8.89 23.70 -3.86
C TYR A 369 -10.29 24.17 -3.41
N GLN A 370 -11.35 23.60 -3.99
CA GLN A 370 -12.73 23.93 -3.60
C GLN A 370 -13.00 23.70 -2.11
N LYS A 371 -12.51 22.58 -1.55
CA LYS A 371 -12.63 22.28 -0.11
C LYS A 371 -11.86 23.29 0.75
N LEU A 372 -10.66 23.70 0.31
CA LEU A 372 -9.84 24.68 1.02
C LEU A 372 -10.49 26.07 1.06
N CYS A 373 -11.15 26.48 -0.02
CA CYS A 373 -11.91 27.75 -0.06
C CYS A 373 -13.10 27.76 0.90
N GLN A 374 -13.73 26.61 1.15
CA GLN A 374 -14.87 26.49 2.05
C GLN A 374 -14.48 26.32 3.52
N MET A 375 -13.18 26.18 3.81
CA MET A 375 -12.70 25.87 5.14
C MET A 375 -12.70 27.14 6.02
N PRO A 376 -13.45 27.20 7.15
CA PRO A 376 -13.61 28.44 7.93
C PRO A 376 -12.30 29.01 8.51
N ASP A 377 -11.34 28.14 8.84
CA ASP A 377 -9.95 28.49 9.21
C ASP A 377 -9.01 27.92 8.13
N GLY A 378 -9.31 28.30 6.89
CA GLY A 378 -8.61 27.84 5.69
C GLY A 378 -7.35 28.65 5.36
N PRO A 379 -6.49 28.14 4.47
CA PRO A 379 -5.28 28.84 4.04
C PRO A 379 -5.60 30.20 3.39
N TYR A 380 -6.71 30.32 2.65
CA TYR A 380 -7.05 31.54 1.91
C TYR A 380 -7.83 32.58 2.73
N THR A 381 -7.91 32.40 4.06
CA THR A 381 -8.55 33.36 4.98
C THR A 381 -7.64 34.51 5.39
N ILE A 382 -6.32 34.34 5.27
CA ILE A 382 -5.36 35.43 5.45
C ILE A 382 -5.40 36.37 4.26
N ALA A 383 -5.23 37.68 4.48
CA ALA A 383 -5.22 38.66 3.40
C ALA A 383 -4.08 38.36 2.40
N PHE A 384 -4.36 38.44 1.10
CA PHE A 384 -3.33 38.18 0.09
C PHE A 384 -2.19 39.20 0.14
N LYS A 385 -2.48 40.46 0.49
CA LYS A 385 -1.51 41.56 0.65
C LYS A 385 -1.02 41.73 2.10
N THR A 386 -0.85 40.63 2.84
CA THR A 386 -0.20 40.64 4.16
C THR A 386 1.25 41.10 4.05
N PHE A 387 1.75 41.86 5.02
CA PHE A 387 3.14 42.31 5.03
C PHE A 387 4.13 41.15 5.14
N LEU A 388 5.10 41.08 4.23
CA LEU A 388 6.19 40.10 4.22
C LEU A 388 7.51 40.83 4.49
N THR A 389 8.22 40.44 5.56
CA THR A 389 9.43 41.13 6.04
C THR A 389 10.50 41.27 4.95
N GLU A 390 11.13 42.45 4.87
CA GLU A 390 12.30 42.68 4.02
C GLU A 390 13.54 42.11 4.71
N THR A 391 14.10 41.04 4.13
CA THR A 391 15.45 40.58 4.40
C THR A 391 16.16 40.50 3.06
N LEU A 392 17.18 41.34 2.89
CA LEU A 392 18.11 41.29 1.76
C LEU A 392 19.00 40.08 1.99
N TRP A 393 18.92 39.12 1.07
CA TRP A 393 19.94 38.10 0.92
C TRP A 393 20.94 38.71 -0.05
N ASP A 394 22.21 38.88 0.35
CA ASP A 394 23.24 39.30 -0.58
C ASP A 394 23.30 38.26 -1.70
N GLU A 395 22.79 38.63 -2.87
CA GLU A 395 23.17 37.99 -4.11
C GLU A 395 24.66 38.30 -4.24
N GLY A 396 25.49 37.32 -3.89
CA GLY A 396 26.94 37.50 -3.75
C GLY A 396 27.50 38.35 -4.88
N GLU A 397 28.17 39.43 -4.50
CA GLU A 397 29.00 40.21 -5.42
C GLU A 397 29.97 39.22 -6.09
N ASP A 398 29.83 39.08 -7.41
CA ASP A 398 30.88 38.56 -8.26
C ASP A 398 32.06 39.54 -8.13
N ASP A 399 32.93 39.28 -7.15
CA ASP A 399 34.21 39.97 -7.03
C ASP A 399 35.11 39.54 -8.20
N GLU A 400 35.01 40.29 -9.30
CA GLU A 400 36.11 40.44 -10.25
C GLU A 400 37.29 41.14 -9.56
N ALA A 401 38.35 40.36 -9.27
CA ALA A 401 39.73 40.84 -9.18
C ALA A 401 40.74 39.72 -9.48
#